data_AF-A0A392SVL5-F1
#
_entry.id   AF-A0A392SVL5-F1
#
_cell.length_a   1.000
_cell.length_b   1.000
_cell.length_c   1.000
_cell.angle_alpha   90.00
_cell.angle_beta   90.00
_cell.angle_gamma   90.00
#
_symmetry.space_group_name_H-M   'P 1'
#
loop_
_entity.id
_entity.type
_entity.pdbx_description
1 polymer ?
#
loop_
_entity_poly.entity_id
_entity_poly.type
_entity_poly.pdbx_seq_one_letter_code
_entity_poly.pdbx_strand_id
1 'polypeptide(L)'
;MNSKEVKESLKEHAEIFAMFASLKLESEVKMEELSVVCEFSDVFPGDVSDVPPEREVEFTIDLVLGTSPISMAPYRMSASELKEL
;
A
#
# COMPACT_ATOMS: atom_id res chain seq x y z
N MET A 1 -4.34 9.32 -28.79
CA MET A 1 -4.08 7.98 -28.24
C MET A 1 -5.30 7.12 -28.53
N ASN A 2 -5.14 5.96 -29.17
CA ASN A 2 -6.27 5.15 -29.65
C ASN A 2 -6.86 4.32 -28.50
N SER A 3 -8.19 4.23 -28.40
CA SER A 3 -8.86 3.42 -27.37
C SER A 3 -8.50 1.93 -27.42
N LYS A 4 -8.05 1.42 -28.57
CA LYS A 4 -7.61 0.03 -28.71
C LYS A 4 -6.27 -0.21 -28.02
N GLU A 5 -5.30 0.69 -28.24
CA GLU A 5 -3.97 0.63 -27.63
C GLU A 5 -4.07 0.67 -26.09
N VAL A 6 -4.94 1.54 -25.56
CA VAL A 6 -5.14 1.66 -24.10
C VAL A 6 -5.73 0.39 -23.47
N LYS A 7 -6.60 -0.32 -24.20
CA LYS A 7 -7.19 -1.57 -23.70
C LYS A 7 -6.21 -2.73 -23.77
N GLU A 8 -5.35 -2.75 -24.77
CA GLU A 8 -4.31 -3.76 -24.95
C GLU A 8 -3.24 -3.63 -23.87
N SER A 9 -2.79 -2.42 -23.56
CA SER A 9 -1.84 -2.17 -22.46
C SER A 9 -2.43 -2.51 -21.08
N LEU A 10 -3.72 -2.28 -20.88
CA LEU A 10 -4.40 -2.62 -19.62
C LEU A 10 -4.53 -4.14 -19.45
N LYS A 11 -4.76 -4.87 -20.55
CA LYS A 11 -4.84 -6.33 -20.56
C LYS A 11 -3.49 -6.96 -20.24
N GLU A 12 -2.42 -6.46 -20.86
CA GLU A 12 -1.05 -6.90 -20.58
C GLU A 12 -0.68 -6.69 -19.10
N HIS A 13 -1.04 -5.55 -18.52
CA HIS A 13 -0.87 -5.30 -17.08
C HIS A 13 -1.65 -6.27 -16.19
N ALA A 14 -2.89 -6.59 -16.55
CA ALA A 14 -3.71 -7.52 -15.78
C ALA A 14 -3.14 -8.95 -15.81
N GLU A 15 -2.57 -9.36 -16.94
CA GLU A 15 -1.91 -10.67 -17.10
C GLU A 15 -0.62 -10.75 -16.27
N ILE A 16 0.20 -9.70 -16.28
CA ILE A 16 1.41 -9.60 -15.44
C ILE A 16 1.04 -9.65 -13.94
N PHE A 17 -0.03 -8.94 -13.54
CA PHE A 17 -0.50 -8.94 -12.16
C PHE A 17 -1.01 -10.31 -11.72
N ALA A 18 -1.78 -11.00 -12.57
CA ALA A 18 -2.26 -12.35 -12.29
C ALA A 18 -1.09 -13.35 -12.14
N MET A 19 -0.08 -13.27 -13.00
CA MET A 19 1.14 -14.08 -12.90
C MET A 19 1.87 -13.81 -11.57
N PHE A 20 2.03 -12.55 -11.16
CA PHE A 20 2.66 -12.19 -9.89
C PHE A 20 1.87 -12.72 -8.68
N ALA A 21 0.54 -12.62 -8.72
CA ALA A 21 -0.32 -13.15 -7.67
C ALA A 21 -0.24 -14.68 -7.58
N SER A 22 -0.17 -15.38 -8.71
CA SER A 22 0.01 -16.85 -8.76
C SER A 22 1.38 -17.29 -8.23
N LEU A 23 2.45 -16.59 -8.58
CA LEU A 23 3.81 -16.85 -8.04
C LEU A 23 3.84 -16.69 -6.52
N LYS A 24 3.14 -15.68 -6.00
CA LYS A 24 2.99 -15.42 -4.56
C LYS A 24 2.13 -16.47 -3.83
N LEU A 25 1.25 -17.19 -4.55
CA LEU A 25 0.37 -18.21 -4.00
C LEU A 25 1.01 -19.61 -4.02
N GLU A 26 1.75 -19.95 -5.08
CA GLU A 26 2.25 -21.31 -5.31
C GLU A 26 3.61 -21.60 -4.68
N SER A 27 4.34 -20.58 -4.22
CA SER A 27 5.67 -20.81 -3.68
C SER A 27 6.07 -19.77 -2.66
N GLU A 28 6.78 -20.25 -1.65
CA GLU A 28 7.76 -19.53 -0.83
C GLU A 28 8.91 -19.00 -1.71
N VAL A 29 8.63 -18.48 -2.91
CA VAL A 29 9.59 -17.70 -3.69
C VAL A 29 9.81 -16.44 -2.89
N LYS A 30 11.01 -16.36 -2.33
CA LYS A 30 11.55 -15.17 -1.71
C LYS A 30 11.35 -14.02 -2.67
N MET A 31 10.54 -13.03 -2.28
CA MET A 31 10.24 -11.89 -3.14
C MET A 31 11.51 -11.18 -3.62
N GLU A 32 12.58 -11.33 -2.84
CA GLU A 32 13.95 -10.90 -3.10
C GLU A 32 14.62 -11.60 -4.30
N GLU A 33 13.98 -12.56 -4.98
CA GLU A 33 14.50 -13.21 -6.18
C GLU A 33 13.90 -12.63 -7.48
N LEU A 34 12.84 -11.81 -7.37
CA LEU A 34 12.23 -11.15 -8.52
C LEU A 34 13.05 -9.92 -8.91
N SER A 35 13.52 -9.87 -10.16
CA SER A 35 14.34 -8.74 -10.69
C SER A 35 13.73 -7.38 -10.38
N VAL A 36 12.41 -7.24 -10.57
CA VAL A 36 11.68 -6.00 -10.30
C VAL A 36 11.71 -5.64 -8.82
N VAL A 37 11.62 -6.60 -7.90
CA VAL A 37 11.66 -6.32 -6.45
C VAL A 37 13.06 -5.92 -6.02
N CYS A 38 14.10 -6.57 -6.56
CA CYS A 38 15.51 -6.23 -6.30
C CYS A 38 15.85 -4.80 -6.76
N GLU A 39 15.28 -4.37 -7.89
CA GLU A 39 15.44 -3.02 -8.43
C GLU A 39 14.81 -1.92 -7.53
N PHE A 40 13.82 -2.28 -6.70
CA PHE A 40 13.09 -1.37 -5.81
C PHE A 40 13.05 -1.88 -4.36
N SER A 41 14.17 -2.39 -3.86
CA SER A 41 14.26 -2.99 -2.52
C SER A 41 14.00 -1.99 -1.37
N ASP A 42 14.16 -0.70 -1.63
CA ASP A 42 13.84 0.41 -0.74
C ASP A 42 12.33 0.70 -0.62
N VAL A 43 11.53 0.31 -1.62
CA VAL A 43 10.07 0.48 -1.64
C VAL A 43 9.36 -0.65 -0.88
N PHE A 44 10.00 -1.82 -0.76
CA PHE A 44 9.46 -2.99 -0.06
C PHE A 44 10.36 -3.43 1.11
N PRO A 45 10.60 -2.56 2.11
CA PRO A 45 11.34 -2.97 3.29
C PRO A 45 10.57 -4.05 4.07
N GLY A 46 11.29 -4.98 4.69
CA GLY A 46 10.69 -6.06 5.48
C GLY A 46 9.85 -5.57 6.67
N ASP A 47 10.13 -4.35 7.13
CA ASP A 47 9.40 -3.64 8.17
C ASP A 47 8.83 -2.33 7.60
N VAL A 48 7.57 -2.01 7.89
CA VAL A 48 6.95 -0.75 7.50
C VAL A 48 7.37 0.33 8.51
N SER A 49 7.81 1.49 8.03
CA SER A 49 8.03 2.63 8.93
C SER A 49 6.68 3.15 9.44
N ASP A 50 6.52 3.25 10.77
CA ASP A 50 5.32 3.83 11.40
C ASP A 50 5.10 5.29 11.03
N VAL A 51 6.15 5.97 10.56
CA VAL A 51 6.11 7.36 10.15
C VAL A 51 6.04 7.42 8.62
N PRO A 52 5.08 8.17 8.05
CA PRO A 52 5.08 8.39 6.62
C PRO A 52 6.42 9.02 6.19
N PRO A 53 7.00 8.60 5.05
CA PRO A 53 8.21 9.22 4.52
C PRO A 53 8.05 10.74 4.41
N GLU A 54 9.17 11.46 4.46
CA GLU A 54 9.17 12.90 4.21
C GLU A 54 8.57 13.17 2.83
N ARG A 55 7.55 14.02 2.79
CA ARG A 55 6.82 14.35 1.56
C ARG A 55 7.21 15.76 1.14
N GLU A 56 7.43 15.96 -0.15
CA GLU A 56 7.75 17.28 -0.71
C GLU A 56 6.60 18.29 -0.56
N VAL A 57 5.38 17.79 -0.33
CA VAL A 57 4.17 18.61 -0.19
C VAL A 57 3.50 18.37 1.16
N GLU A 58 3.03 19.46 1.76
CA GLU A 58 2.25 19.42 3.00
C GLU A 58 0.83 18.93 2.72
N PHE A 59 0.33 18.02 3.56
CA PHE A 59 -1.02 17.49 3.46
C PHE A 59 -1.96 18.30 4.34
N THR A 60 -2.97 18.90 3.74
CA THR A 60 -4.03 19.62 4.44
C THR A 60 -5.33 18.82 4.39
N ILE A 61 -6.15 18.93 5.43
CA ILE A 61 -7.48 18.33 5.48
C ILE A 61 -8.50 19.46 5.38
N ASP A 62 -9.14 19.56 4.22
CA ASP A 62 -10.21 20.52 4.00
C ASP A 62 -11.47 20.06 4.72
N LEU A 63 -12.02 20.95 5.54
CA LEU A 63 -13.28 20.71 6.23
C LEU A 63 -14.43 21.38 5.50
N VAL A 64 -15.60 20.74 5.50
CA VAL A 64 -16.83 21.37 5.05
C VAL A 64 -17.16 22.53 6.00
N LEU A 65 -17.65 23.64 5.46
CA LEU A 65 -18.06 24.77 6.29
C LEU A 65 -19.09 24.33 7.33
N GLY A 66 -18.81 24.62 8.61
CA GLY A 66 -19.64 24.22 9.75
C GLY A 66 -19.23 22.92 10.43
N THR A 67 -18.19 22.21 9.95
CA THR A 67 -17.60 21.10 10.70
C THR A 67 -17.00 21.60 12.02
N SER A 68 -17.34 20.92 13.11
CA SER A 68 -16.79 21.17 14.45
C SER A 68 -15.87 20.03 14.89
N PRO A 69 -14.92 20.27 15.80
CA PRO A 69 -14.08 19.21 16.34
C PRO A 69 -14.92 18.11 17.01
N ILE A 70 -14.55 16.86 16.76
CA ILE A 70 -15.17 15.69 17.38
C ILE A 70 -14.27 15.21 18.52
N SER A 71 -14.87 14.94 19.67
CA SER A 71 -14.18 14.34 20.82
C SER A 71 -14.98 13.14 21.31
N MET A 72 -14.40 11.96 21.20
CA MET A 72 -14.99 10.70 21.67
C MET A 72 -14.00 9.98 22.57
N ALA A 73 -14.51 9.29 23.59
CA ALA A 73 -13.67 8.45 24.44
C ALA A 73 -13.10 7.27 23.61
N PRO A 74 -11.83 6.89 23.80
CA PRO A 74 -11.28 5.70 23.18
C PRO A 74 -12.07 4.45 23.56
N TYR A 75 -12.07 3.45 22.68
CA TYR A 75 -12.65 2.15 23.00
C TYR A 75 -11.84 1.46 24.12
N ARG A 76 -12.50 0.61 24.92
CA ARG A 76 -11.82 -0.15 25.98
C ARG A 76 -11.05 -1.30 25.33
N MET A 77 -9.72 -1.25 25.43
CA MET A 77 -8.82 -2.33 25.01
C MET A 77 -8.33 -3.10 26.25
N SER A 78 -8.16 -4.41 26.09
CA SER A 78 -7.52 -5.28 27.06
C SER A 78 -6.00 -5.06 27.09
N ALA A 79 -5.32 -5.58 28.13
CA ALA A 79 -3.87 -5.48 28.24
C ALA A 79 -3.11 -6.22 27.13
N SER A 80 -3.69 -7.28 26.56
CA SER A 80 -3.10 -8.01 25.43
C SER A 80 -3.18 -7.21 24.14
N GLU A 81 -4.31 -6.56 23.86
CA GLU A 81 -4.46 -5.73 22.65
C GLU A 81 -3.54 -4.50 22.71
N LEU A 82 -3.36 -3.89 23.89
CA LEU A 82 -2.41 -2.79 24.07
C LEU A 82 -0.94 -3.20 23.92
N LYS A 83 -0.63 -4.50 24.02
CA LYS A 83 0.73 -5.02 23.85
C LYS A 83 1.09 -5.24 22.37
N GLU A 84 0.08 -5.36 21.51
CA GLU A 84 0.23 -5.57 20.07
C GLU A 84 0.37 -4.27 19.27
N LEU A 85 0.13 -3.13 19.92
CA LEU A 85 0.40 -1.78 19.40
C LEU A 85 1.85 -1.37 19.64
#